data_AF-A0A5J4PMT7-F1
#
_entry.id   AF-A0A5J4PMT7-F1
#
_cell.length_a   1.000
_cell.length_b   1.000
_cell.length_c   1.000
_cell.angle_alpha   90.00
_cell.angle_beta   90.00
_cell.angle_gamma   90.00
#
_symmetry.space_group_name_H-M   'P 1'
#
loop_
_entity.id
_entity.type
_entity.pdbx_description
1 polymer ?
#
loop_
_entity_poly.entity_id
_entity_poly.type
_entity_poly.pdbx_seq_one_letter_code
_entity_poly.pdbx_strand_id
1 'polypeptide(L)'
;MKKIIIATVAAICFLTGTVLNAQTLYDANRLMGSDLNGTARFVGMGGAMGALGGDISTIGINPAGIGIYRSNDAMISFGLINAGSKSTFDNNTVDTDKFHGSFDNIGFVLSNKIGDLTPLKYINIGFNYRKLKSFDKNMSMKGNALVSQTQQFASMVNSNSSHYGELITPDELMDKDAFSFDYVPWLGAMAYEANLITLDENEKLYFPYLLDDNTVFSEYSSRERGGVDSYDMNIALNLYDRFYLGATLGAYSVDYTRRTSYSETFYVM
;
A
#
# COMPACT_ATOMS: atom_id res chain seq x y z
N MET A 1 -40.39 -9.96 -13.95
CA MET A 1 -39.18 -9.61 -14.72
C MET A 1 -38.60 -8.25 -14.33
N LYS A 2 -39.32 -7.12 -14.50
CA LYS A 2 -38.82 -5.78 -14.12
C LYS A 2 -38.36 -5.66 -12.65
N LYS A 3 -39.10 -6.25 -11.70
CA LYS A 3 -38.71 -6.24 -10.26
C LYS A 3 -37.44 -7.05 -9.95
N ILE A 4 -37.17 -8.10 -10.73
CA ILE A 4 -35.96 -8.93 -10.57
C ILE A 4 -34.76 -8.14 -11.10
N ILE A 5 -34.89 -7.50 -12.26
CA ILE A 5 -33.84 -6.64 -12.84
C ILE A 5 -33.50 -5.47 -11.91
N ILE A 6 -34.49 -4.83 -11.30
CA ILE A 6 -34.25 -3.75 -10.34
C ILE A 6 -33.54 -4.27 -9.09
N ALA A 7 -33.87 -5.47 -8.61
CA ALA A 7 -33.19 -6.10 -7.48
C ALA A 7 -31.74 -6.50 -7.82
N THR A 8 -31.47 -7.01 -9.03
CA THR A 8 -30.10 -7.30 -9.47
C THR A 8 -29.28 -6.04 -9.69
N VAL A 9 -29.86 -4.98 -10.28
CA VAL A 9 -29.18 -3.69 -10.45
C VAL A 9 -28.91 -3.04 -9.10
N ALA A 10 -29.86 -3.08 -8.16
CA ALA A 10 -29.65 -2.58 -6.80
C ALA A 10 -28.59 -3.39 -6.04
N ALA A 11 -28.55 -4.72 -6.19
CA ALA A 11 -27.53 -5.58 -5.59
C ALA A 11 -26.14 -5.32 -6.20
N ILE A 12 -26.05 -5.13 -7.52
CA ILE A 12 -24.80 -4.75 -8.20
C ILE A 12 -24.34 -3.38 -7.72
N CYS A 13 -25.22 -2.37 -7.65
CA CYS A 13 -24.87 -1.04 -7.15
C CYS A 13 -24.48 -1.04 -5.66
N PHE A 14 -25.07 -1.92 -4.83
CA PHE A 14 -24.65 -2.10 -3.43
C PHE A 14 -23.30 -2.80 -3.32
N LEU A 15 -23.01 -3.76 -4.20
CA LEU A 15 -21.72 -4.47 -4.27
C LEU A 15 -20.61 -3.61 -4.87
N THR A 16 -20.94 -2.64 -5.72
CA THR A 16 -20.00 -1.71 -6.38
C THR A 16 -20.03 -0.32 -5.77
N GLY A 17 -20.47 -0.17 -4.51
CA GLY A 17 -20.37 1.08 -3.76
C GLY A 17 -18.91 1.43 -3.48
N THR A 18 -18.15 1.73 -4.53
CA THR A 18 -16.77 2.16 -4.43
C THR A 18 -16.79 3.61 -4.01
N VAL A 19 -16.42 3.85 -2.76
CA VAL A 19 -15.87 5.13 -2.33
C VAL A 19 -14.79 5.52 -3.34
N LEU A 20 -15.07 6.55 -4.13
CA LEU A 20 -14.13 7.19 -5.04
C LEU A 20 -13.09 7.93 -4.20
N ASN A 21 -12.19 7.17 -3.57
CA ASN A 21 -10.96 7.71 -3.05
C ASN A 21 -10.04 7.95 -4.25
N ALA A 22 -9.41 9.12 -4.31
CA ALA A 22 -8.36 9.37 -5.30
C ALA A 22 -7.18 8.41 -5.00
N GLN A 23 -7.16 7.28 -5.70
CA GLN A 23 -6.06 6.32 -5.63
C GLN A 23 -5.01 6.72 -6.67
N THR A 24 -3.77 6.84 -6.23
CA THR A 24 -2.67 7.10 -7.15
C THR A 24 -2.19 5.80 -7.79
N LEU A 25 -1.52 5.90 -8.95
CA LEU A 25 -0.85 4.74 -9.54
C LEU A 25 0.16 4.10 -8.57
N TYR A 26 0.77 4.90 -7.70
CA TYR A 26 1.68 4.41 -6.65
C TYR A 26 0.96 3.56 -5.61
N ASP A 27 -0.28 3.89 -5.26
CA ASP A 27 -1.08 3.10 -4.32
C ASP A 27 -1.50 1.77 -4.96
N ALA A 28 -1.92 1.78 -6.23
CA ALA A 28 -2.19 0.56 -6.97
C ALA A 28 -0.96 -0.35 -7.01
N ASN A 29 0.21 0.18 -7.40
CA ASN A 29 1.45 -0.59 -7.44
C ASN A 29 1.88 -1.12 -6.05
N ARG A 30 1.64 -0.35 -4.98
CA ARG A 30 1.92 -0.80 -3.60
C ARG A 30 1.02 -1.98 -3.19
N LEU A 31 -0.26 -1.94 -3.54
CA LEU A 31 -1.20 -3.02 -3.24
C LEU A 31 -1.01 -4.24 -4.17
N MET A 32 -0.47 -4.02 -5.36
CA MET A 32 -0.13 -5.08 -6.29
C MET A 32 1.04 -5.93 -5.80
N GLY A 33 0.98 -7.22 -6.15
CA GLY A 33 1.97 -8.22 -5.76
C GLY A 33 1.68 -8.87 -4.41
N SER A 34 2.35 -9.98 -4.17
CA SER A 34 2.29 -10.77 -2.95
C SER A 34 3.69 -11.11 -2.49
N ASP A 35 3.90 -11.11 -1.19
CA ASP A 35 5.13 -11.61 -0.60
C ASP A 35 5.15 -13.14 -0.66
N LEU A 36 6.35 -13.73 -0.56
CA LEU A 36 6.48 -15.17 -0.40
C LEU A 36 6.06 -15.55 1.03
N ASN A 37 4.76 -15.78 1.22
CA ASN A 37 4.19 -16.13 2.51
C ASN A 37 3.19 -17.30 2.40
N GLY A 38 2.98 -18.02 3.50
CA GLY A 38 2.11 -19.19 3.56
C GLY A 38 2.63 -20.23 4.55
N THR A 39 2.39 -21.50 4.23
CA THR A 39 2.93 -22.62 5.00
C THR A 39 4.46 -22.67 4.92
N ALA A 40 5.10 -23.21 5.96
CA ALA A 40 6.56 -23.43 5.95
C ALA A 40 7.02 -24.26 4.73
N ARG A 41 6.19 -25.21 4.30
CA ARG A 41 6.44 -26.00 3.08
C ARG A 41 6.34 -25.16 1.82
N PHE A 42 5.33 -24.30 1.70
CA PHE A 42 5.16 -23.41 0.56
C PHE A 42 6.31 -22.41 0.45
N VAL A 43 6.69 -21.78 1.56
CA VAL A 43 7.81 -20.83 1.62
C VAL A 43 9.15 -21.53 1.39
N GLY A 44 9.37 -22.71 1.98
CA GLY A 44 10.60 -23.50 1.79
C GLY A 44 10.82 -23.97 0.35
N MET A 45 9.73 -24.11 -0.42
CA MET A 45 9.77 -24.41 -1.86
C MET A 45 9.80 -23.15 -2.74
N GLY A 46 9.99 -21.97 -2.15
CA GLY A 46 10.05 -20.70 -2.89
C GLY A 46 8.72 -20.28 -3.51
N GLY A 47 7.59 -20.81 -3.04
CA GLY A 47 6.26 -20.55 -3.61
C GLY A 47 5.99 -21.31 -4.91
N ALA A 48 6.90 -22.18 -5.34
CA ALA A 48 6.81 -22.96 -6.57
C ALA A 48 5.91 -24.22 -6.43
N MET A 49 4.76 -24.10 -5.76
CA MET A 49 3.85 -25.22 -5.49
C MET A 49 2.64 -25.25 -6.43
N GLY A 50 2.64 -24.47 -7.52
CA GLY A 50 1.52 -24.46 -8.49
C GLY A 50 1.27 -25.83 -9.15
N ALA A 51 2.32 -26.60 -9.43
CA ALA A 51 2.22 -27.94 -10.00
C ALA A 51 2.09 -29.06 -8.94
N LEU A 52 2.48 -28.76 -7.69
CA LEU A 52 2.55 -29.71 -6.59
C LEU A 52 1.44 -29.38 -5.59
N GLY A 53 0.27 -30.02 -5.76
CA GLY A 53 -0.82 -29.84 -4.79
C GLY A 53 -0.56 -30.56 -3.46
N GLY A 54 -1.58 -30.67 -2.61
CA GLY A 54 -1.41 -31.25 -1.27
C GLY A 54 -0.70 -30.30 -0.27
N ASP A 55 -0.80 -28.98 -0.50
CA ASP A 55 -0.49 -27.93 0.48
C ASP A 55 -1.59 -26.87 0.43
N ILE A 56 -2.04 -26.40 1.58
CA ILE A 56 -3.19 -25.50 1.66
C ILE A 56 -2.91 -24.10 1.09
N SER A 57 -1.66 -23.65 1.07
CA SER A 57 -1.25 -22.36 0.45
C SER A 57 -1.44 -22.36 -1.07
N THR A 58 -1.55 -23.54 -1.69
CA THR A 58 -1.77 -23.67 -3.14
C THR A 58 -3.20 -23.38 -3.54
N ILE A 59 -4.14 -23.28 -2.60
CA ILE A 59 -5.58 -23.06 -2.83
C ILE A 59 -5.88 -21.90 -3.79
N GLY A 60 -5.13 -20.80 -3.70
CA GLY A 60 -5.31 -19.60 -4.54
C GLY A 60 -4.54 -19.64 -5.87
N ILE A 61 -3.57 -20.56 -6.03
CA ILE A 61 -2.73 -20.67 -7.24
C ILE A 61 -3.21 -21.85 -8.11
N ASN A 62 -3.50 -22.99 -7.48
CA ASN A 62 -4.03 -24.19 -8.11
C ASN A 62 -5.16 -24.78 -7.24
N PRO A 63 -6.41 -24.33 -7.46
CA PRO A 63 -7.60 -24.82 -6.76
C PRO A 63 -7.78 -26.36 -6.82
N ALA A 64 -7.36 -26.99 -7.92
CA ALA A 64 -7.47 -28.44 -8.10
C ALA A 64 -6.47 -29.21 -7.21
N GLY A 65 -5.40 -28.57 -6.75
CA GLY A 65 -4.39 -29.15 -5.86
C GLY A 65 -4.96 -29.60 -4.51
N ILE A 66 -6.09 -29.02 -4.07
CA ILE A 66 -6.82 -29.46 -2.88
C ILE A 66 -7.47 -30.84 -3.10
N GLY A 67 -7.79 -31.22 -4.34
CA GLY A 67 -8.35 -32.53 -4.69
C GLY A 67 -7.40 -33.72 -4.44
N ILE A 68 -6.11 -33.44 -4.21
CA ILE A 68 -5.09 -34.46 -3.90
C ILE A 68 -5.19 -34.96 -2.45
N TYR A 69 -5.72 -34.14 -1.53
CA TYR A 69 -5.92 -34.57 -0.15
C TYR A 69 -6.77 -35.84 -0.07
N ARG A 70 -6.37 -36.75 0.82
CA ARG A 70 -7.01 -38.07 1.06
C ARG A 70 -7.54 -38.21 2.48
N SER A 71 -7.24 -37.24 3.33
CA SER A 71 -7.66 -37.17 4.73
C SER A 71 -7.92 -35.72 5.10
N ASN A 72 -8.60 -35.52 6.23
CA ASN A 72 -8.75 -34.19 6.81
C ASN A 72 -7.37 -33.71 7.28
N ASP A 73 -7.06 -32.45 7.03
CA ASP A 73 -5.81 -31.81 7.44
C ASP A 73 -6.10 -30.40 7.97
N ALA A 74 -5.34 -29.97 8.96
CA ALA A 74 -5.40 -28.63 9.52
C ALA A 74 -3.98 -28.11 9.74
N MET A 75 -3.74 -26.88 9.30
CA MET A 75 -2.41 -26.29 9.29
C MET A 75 -2.42 -24.88 9.86
N ILE A 76 -1.38 -24.58 10.64
CA ILE A 76 -1.08 -23.26 11.18
C ILE A 76 0.39 -22.96 10.89
N SER A 77 0.73 -21.73 10.55
CA SER A 77 2.11 -21.30 10.33
C SER A 77 2.36 -19.89 10.86
N PHE A 78 3.54 -19.75 11.46
CA PHE A 78 4.08 -18.50 11.99
C PHE A 78 5.45 -18.27 11.37
N GLY A 79 5.84 -17.01 11.23
CA GLY A 79 7.10 -16.60 10.65
C GLY A 79 7.76 -15.48 11.43
N LEU A 80 9.03 -15.25 11.12
CA LEU A 80 9.83 -14.15 11.63
C LEU A 80 10.27 -13.31 10.44
N ILE A 81 9.93 -12.03 10.45
CA ILE A 81 10.19 -11.11 9.36
C ILE A 81 11.24 -10.09 9.83
N ASN A 82 12.25 -9.87 8.99
CA ASN A 82 13.18 -8.76 9.13
C ASN A 82 13.02 -7.82 7.94
N ALA A 83 12.38 -6.68 8.16
CA ALA A 83 12.18 -5.65 7.15
C ALA A 83 13.24 -4.55 7.33
N GLY A 84 14.24 -4.54 6.46
CA GLY A 84 15.29 -3.52 6.42
C GLY A 84 15.03 -2.45 5.36
N SER A 85 15.46 -1.22 5.64
CA SER A 85 15.50 -0.12 4.68
C SER A 85 16.82 0.61 4.79
N LYS A 86 17.49 0.78 3.65
CA LYS A 86 18.70 1.60 3.51
C LYS A 86 18.38 2.83 2.69
N SER A 87 18.64 4.00 3.26
CA SER A 87 18.37 5.28 2.61
C SER A 87 19.63 6.13 2.61
N THR A 88 20.02 6.62 1.44
CA THR A 88 21.20 7.48 1.28
C THR A 88 20.76 8.84 0.78
N PHE A 89 21.14 9.89 1.51
CA PHE A 89 20.86 11.28 1.18
C PHE A 89 22.02 12.15 1.63
N ASP A 90 22.52 13.01 0.74
CA ASP A 90 23.68 13.88 1.02
C ASP A 90 24.88 13.12 1.63
N ASN A 91 25.31 12.04 0.98
CA ASN A 91 26.35 11.11 1.47
C ASN A 91 26.12 10.48 2.86
N ASN A 92 25.01 10.78 3.52
CA ASN A 92 24.60 10.17 4.76
C ASN A 92 23.73 8.96 4.48
N THR A 93 24.14 7.81 4.99
CA THR A 93 23.41 6.56 4.87
C THR A 93 22.77 6.22 6.20
N VAL A 94 21.47 5.96 6.17
CA VAL A 94 20.68 5.53 7.32
C VAL A 94 20.12 4.14 7.03
N ASP A 95 20.47 3.19 7.87
CA ASP A 95 19.91 1.85 7.88
C ASP A 95 18.84 1.76 8.97
N THR A 96 17.68 1.21 8.63
CA THR A 96 16.55 1.01 9.54
C THR A 96 16.05 -0.42 9.41
N ASP A 97 16.31 -1.23 10.42
CA ASP A 97 15.85 -2.62 10.47
C ASP A 97 14.67 -2.78 11.43
N LYS A 98 13.75 -3.66 11.06
CA LYS A 98 12.62 -4.04 11.90
C LYS A 98 12.43 -5.55 11.90
N PHE A 99 12.75 -6.16 13.04
CA PHE A 99 12.47 -7.57 13.30
C PHE A 99 11.14 -7.73 14.05
N HIS A 100 10.25 -8.58 13.55
CA HIS A 100 9.01 -8.91 14.24
C HIS A 100 8.48 -10.30 13.86
N GLY A 101 7.65 -10.87 14.72
CA GLY A 101 6.90 -12.08 14.40
C GLY A 101 5.71 -11.80 13.48
N SER A 102 5.30 -12.82 12.72
CA SER A 102 4.14 -12.79 11.85
C SER A 102 3.31 -14.06 12.02
N PHE A 103 2.00 -13.90 12.04
CA PHE A 103 1.07 -14.97 11.77
C PHE A 103 0.81 -15.00 10.27
N ASP A 104 1.12 -16.13 9.65
CA ASP A 104 1.25 -16.21 8.19
C ASP A 104 0.11 -16.96 7.55
N ASN A 105 -0.31 -18.07 8.17
CA ASN A 105 -1.32 -18.94 7.58
C ASN A 105 -2.09 -19.73 8.65
N ILE A 106 -3.39 -19.90 8.44
CA ILE A 106 -4.19 -20.94 9.07
C ILE A 106 -5.20 -21.47 8.08
N GLY A 107 -5.41 -22.77 8.08
CA GLY A 107 -6.50 -23.33 7.29
C GLY A 107 -6.70 -24.81 7.55
N PHE A 108 -7.71 -25.35 6.89
CA PHE A 108 -8.04 -26.77 6.95
C PHE A 108 -8.54 -27.26 5.60
N VAL A 109 -8.42 -28.57 5.39
CA VAL A 109 -9.02 -29.30 4.28
C VAL A 109 -9.84 -30.44 4.87
N LEU A 110 -11.12 -30.51 4.50
CA LEU A 110 -12.00 -31.63 4.79
C LEU A 110 -12.05 -32.51 3.53
N SER A 111 -11.62 -33.76 3.66
CA SER A 111 -11.60 -34.72 2.56
C SER A 111 -12.68 -35.78 2.77
N ASN A 112 -13.69 -35.77 1.91
CA ASN A 112 -14.79 -36.73 1.94
C ASN A 112 -14.64 -37.73 0.79
N LYS A 113 -14.41 -38.99 1.14
CA LYS A 113 -14.36 -40.09 0.18
C LYS A 113 -15.79 -40.48 -0.22
N ILE A 114 -16.09 -40.44 -1.52
CA ILE A 114 -17.41 -40.78 -2.05
C ILE A 114 -17.54 -42.28 -2.30
N GLY A 115 -16.50 -42.90 -2.87
CA GLY A 115 -16.51 -44.34 -3.13
C GLY A 115 -15.39 -44.81 -4.04
N ASP A 116 -15.02 -46.08 -3.91
CA ASP A 116 -13.95 -46.69 -4.71
C ASP A 116 -14.42 -47.15 -6.10
N LEU A 117 -15.72 -47.35 -6.30
CA LEU A 117 -16.30 -47.80 -7.58
C LEU A 117 -16.95 -46.65 -8.39
N THR A 118 -16.92 -45.43 -7.88
CA THR A 118 -17.48 -44.25 -8.54
C THR A 118 -16.42 -43.51 -9.37
N PRO A 119 -16.83 -42.81 -10.44
CA PRO A 119 -15.98 -41.85 -11.14
C PRO A 119 -15.42 -40.77 -10.22
N LEU A 120 -16.27 -40.21 -9.36
CA LEU A 120 -15.90 -39.26 -8.33
C LEU A 120 -15.39 -39.99 -7.10
N LYS A 121 -14.10 -39.85 -6.80
CA LYS A 121 -13.44 -40.50 -5.66
C LYS A 121 -13.53 -39.68 -4.39
N TYR A 122 -13.22 -38.38 -4.49
CA TYR A 122 -13.19 -37.47 -3.35
C TYR A 122 -13.84 -36.14 -3.68
N ILE A 123 -14.49 -35.56 -2.68
CA ILE A 123 -14.87 -34.15 -2.62
C ILE A 123 -14.12 -33.55 -1.46
N ASN A 124 -13.29 -32.56 -1.75
CA ASN A 124 -12.49 -31.86 -0.77
C ASN A 124 -12.98 -30.43 -0.65
N ILE A 125 -13.14 -29.96 0.59
CA ILE A 125 -13.51 -28.57 0.90
C ILE A 125 -12.37 -27.97 1.70
N GLY A 126 -11.84 -26.85 1.23
CA GLY A 126 -10.72 -26.17 1.85
C GLY A 126 -11.09 -24.77 2.31
N PHE A 127 -10.51 -24.34 3.43
CA PHE A 127 -10.50 -22.94 3.84
C PHE A 127 -9.07 -22.54 4.21
N ASN A 128 -8.61 -21.41 3.71
CA ASN A 128 -7.29 -20.88 4.04
C ASN A 128 -7.34 -19.37 4.31
N TYR A 129 -6.88 -18.96 5.48
CA TYR A 129 -6.42 -17.61 5.72
C TYR A 129 -4.91 -17.53 5.46
N ARG A 130 -4.48 -16.51 4.72
CA ARG A 130 -3.07 -16.23 4.48
C ARG A 130 -2.81 -14.73 4.46
N LYS A 131 -1.76 -14.29 5.14
CA LYS A 131 -1.22 -12.94 4.97
C LYS A 131 -0.45 -12.86 3.66
N LEU A 132 -1.04 -12.25 2.64
CA LEU A 132 -0.44 -12.12 1.30
C LEU A 132 0.71 -11.12 1.26
N LYS A 133 0.62 -10.03 2.03
CA LYS A 133 1.60 -8.96 2.00
C LYS A 133 1.68 -8.26 3.34
N SER A 134 2.89 -7.92 3.76
CA SER A 134 3.12 -7.05 4.93
C SER A 134 3.59 -5.68 4.48
N PHE A 135 2.94 -4.62 4.96
CA PHE A 135 3.42 -3.24 4.74
C PHE A 135 4.31 -2.75 5.87
N ASP A 136 4.67 -3.62 6.82
CA ASP A 136 5.39 -3.21 8.01
C ASP A 136 6.85 -2.83 7.71
N LYS A 137 7.05 -1.54 7.43
CA LYS A 137 8.35 -0.98 7.04
C LYS A 137 8.57 0.36 7.72
N ASN A 138 9.80 0.59 8.17
CA ASN A 138 10.27 1.90 8.59
C ASN A 138 11.35 2.37 7.61
N MET A 139 11.33 3.65 7.28
CA MET A 139 12.37 4.29 6.49
C MET A 139 12.69 5.63 7.13
N SER A 140 13.97 5.98 7.21
CA SER A 140 14.41 7.28 7.68
C SER A 140 15.55 7.77 6.81
N MET A 141 15.59 9.07 6.57
CA MET A 141 16.57 9.72 5.71
C MET A 141 16.94 11.06 6.35
N LYS A 142 18.23 11.39 6.40
CA LYS A 142 18.69 12.66 6.96
C LYS A 142 19.96 13.13 6.27
N GLY A 143 20.15 14.44 6.16
CA GLY A 143 21.34 15.04 5.54
C GLY A 143 21.11 16.52 5.23
N ASN A 144 22.13 17.18 4.71
CA ASN A 144 22.00 18.58 4.32
C ASN A 144 21.26 18.67 2.99
N ALA A 145 20.26 19.55 2.93
CA ALA A 145 19.58 19.90 1.70
C ALA A 145 20.11 21.23 1.18
N LEU A 146 20.31 21.31 -0.14
CA LEU A 146 20.67 22.56 -0.82
C LEU A 146 19.51 23.55 -0.91
N VAL A 147 18.29 23.09 -0.64
CA VAL A 147 17.04 23.86 -0.74
C VAL A 147 16.15 23.57 0.46
N SER A 148 15.40 24.57 0.91
CA SER A 148 14.38 24.44 1.95
C SER A 148 12.97 24.41 1.33
N GLN A 149 12.02 23.82 2.05
CA GLN A 149 10.60 23.95 1.73
C GLN A 149 10.12 25.41 1.65
N THR A 150 10.70 26.32 2.43
CA THR A 150 10.35 27.75 2.35
C THR A 150 10.73 28.36 1.00
N GLN A 151 11.83 27.88 0.41
CA GLN A 151 12.26 28.28 -0.93
C GLN A 151 11.33 27.72 -2.01
N GLN A 152 10.80 26.51 -1.82
CA GLN A 152 9.76 25.97 -2.70
C GLN A 152 8.49 26.85 -2.66
N PHE A 153 8.03 27.26 -1.48
CA PHE A 153 6.85 28.12 -1.34
C PHE A 153 7.04 29.47 -2.03
N ALA A 154 8.19 30.13 -1.79
CA ALA A 154 8.53 31.40 -2.45
C ALA A 154 8.57 31.24 -3.97
N SER A 155 9.20 30.16 -4.45
CA SER A 155 9.30 29.85 -5.88
C SER A 155 7.92 29.62 -6.52
N MET A 156 6.98 29.01 -5.82
CA MET A 156 5.61 28.81 -6.32
C MET A 156 4.89 30.15 -6.55
N VAL A 157 4.96 31.07 -5.59
CA VAL A 157 4.33 32.40 -5.71
C VAL A 157 4.99 33.21 -6.82
N ASN A 158 6.32 33.22 -6.86
CA ASN A 158 7.08 33.95 -7.89
C ASN A 158 6.85 33.39 -9.29
N SER A 159 6.78 32.06 -9.43
CA SER A 159 6.54 31.40 -10.73
C SER A 159 5.14 31.72 -11.25
N ASN A 160 4.12 31.71 -10.38
CA ASN A 160 2.77 32.09 -10.78
C ASN A 160 2.69 33.58 -11.13
N SER A 161 3.30 34.46 -10.33
CA SER A 161 3.36 35.90 -10.63
C SER A 161 3.97 36.15 -12.02
N SER A 162 5.05 35.44 -12.35
CA SER A 162 5.69 35.49 -13.67
C SER A 162 4.79 34.94 -14.79
N HIS A 163 4.07 33.84 -14.55
CA HIS A 163 3.18 33.22 -15.53
C HIS A 163 1.98 34.11 -15.90
N TYR A 164 1.37 34.75 -14.90
CA TYR A 164 0.21 35.63 -15.10
C TYR A 164 0.61 37.08 -15.43
N GLY A 165 1.90 37.43 -15.28
CA GLY A 165 2.46 38.72 -15.65
C GLY A 165 2.19 39.84 -14.63
N GLU A 166 1.68 39.49 -13.45
CA GLU A 166 1.37 40.43 -12.36
C GLU A 166 1.90 39.87 -11.04
N LEU A 167 2.42 40.76 -10.17
CA LEU A 167 2.85 40.37 -8.84
C LEU A 167 1.62 39.98 -8.02
N ILE A 168 1.59 38.76 -7.50
CA ILE A 168 0.59 38.36 -6.52
C ILE A 168 0.87 39.13 -5.23
N THR A 169 -0.04 40.02 -4.86
CA THR A 169 0.11 40.90 -3.71
C THR A 169 -0.14 40.17 -2.38
N PRO A 170 0.40 40.68 -1.26
CA PRO A 170 0.07 40.18 0.07
C PRO A 170 -1.43 40.12 0.36
N ASP A 171 -2.17 41.12 -0.10
CA ASP A 171 -3.63 41.19 0.08
C ASP A 171 -4.34 40.04 -0.65
N GLU A 172 -3.87 39.65 -1.84
CA GLU A 172 -4.42 38.51 -2.58
C GLU A 172 -4.05 37.16 -1.94
N LEU A 173 -2.84 37.03 -1.38
CA LEU A 173 -2.45 35.82 -0.64
C LEU A 173 -3.24 35.65 0.66
N MET A 174 -3.58 36.76 1.32
CA MET A 174 -4.34 36.80 2.58
C MET A 174 -5.85 36.93 2.37
N ASP A 175 -6.33 36.98 1.12
CA ASP A 175 -7.77 37.07 0.84
C ASP A 175 -8.48 35.82 1.37
N LYS A 176 -9.66 36.03 1.98
CA LYS A 176 -10.51 34.94 2.48
C LYS A 176 -10.89 33.94 1.39
N ASP A 177 -10.91 34.38 0.13
CA ASP A 177 -11.26 33.61 -1.05
C ASP A 177 -10.02 33.19 -1.86
N ALA A 178 -8.79 33.34 -1.33
CA ALA A 178 -7.52 33.03 -2.02
C ALA A 178 -7.48 31.62 -2.63
N PHE A 179 -8.12 30.63 -1.98
CA PHE A 179 -8.24 29.27 -2.51
C PHE A 179 -9.04 29.16 -3.83
N SER A 180 -9.88 30.15 -4.12
CA SER A 180 -10.71 30.20 -5.33
C SER A 180 -10.01 30.87 -6.51
N PHE A 181 -8.85 31.48 -6.29
CA PHE A 181 -8.08 32.14 -7.34
C PHE A 181 -7.11 31.15 -7.98
N ASP A 182 -7.35 30.79 -9.24
CA ASP A 182 -6.51 29.82 -9.98
C ASP A 182 -5.03 30.24 -10.07
N TYR A 183 -4.75 31.55 -9.97
CA TYR A 183 -3.40 32.10 -10.01
C TYR A 183 -2.71 32.13 -8.65
N VAL A 184 -3.42 31.98 -7.54
CA VAL A 184 -2.84 31.97 -6.20
C VAL A 184 -2.45 30.54 -5.82
N PRO A 185 -1.14 30.24 -5.66
CA PRO A 185 -0.74 28.94 -5.17
C PRO A 185 -1.10 28.83 -3.69
N TRP A 186 -2.06 27.97 -3.34
CA TRP A 186 -2.55 27.81 -1.97
C TRP A 186 -1.44 27.52 -0.94
N LEU A 187 -0.44 26.70 -1.29
CA LEU A 187 0.72 26.45 -0.43
C LEU A 187 1.56 27.72 -0.18
N GLY A 188 1.67 28.60 -1.17
CA GLY A 188 2.34 29.89 -1.04
C GLY A 188 1.56 30.86 -0.14
N ALA A 189 0.24 30.92 -0.29
CA ALA A 189 -0.64 31.71 0.57
C ALA A 189 -0.51 31.31 2.05
N MET A 190 -0.62 30.01 2.35
CA MET A 190 -0.43 29.49 3.72
C MET A 190 0.99 29.76 4.25
N ALA A 191 2.01 29.68 3.39
CA ALA A 191 3.38 29.97 3.77
C ALA A 191 3.57 31.46 4.13
N TYR A 192 2.92 32.36 3.39
CA TYR A 192 2.92 33.79 3.69
C TYR A 192 2.21 34.08 5.01
N GLU A 193 1.02 33.51 5.22
CA GLU A 193 0.27 33.63 6.49
C GLU A 193 1.10 33.12 7.69
N ALA A 194 1.85 32.04 7.51
CA ALA A 194 2.74 31.48 8.52
C ALA A 194 4.09 32.22 8.67
N ASN A 195 4.32 33.33 7.95
CA ASN A 195 5.58 34.08 7.91
C ASN A 195 6.80 33.22 7.51
N LEU A 196 6.59 32.21 6.67
CA LEU A 196 7.65 31.37 6.10
C LEU A 196 8.24 31.94 4.81
N ILE A 197 7.54 32.89 4.19
CA ILE A 197 8.00 33.67 3.04
C ILE A 197 7.65 35.15 3.25
N THR A 198 8.47 36.05 2.72
CA THR A 198 8.28 37.51 2.84
C THR A 198 8.45 38.19 1.50
N LEU A 199 7.63 39.20 1.22
CA LEU A 199 7.78 40.02 0.01
C LEU A 199 8.91 41.04 0.21
N ASP A 200 9.85 41.09 -0.74
CA ASP A 200 10.72 42.25 -0.91
C ASP A 200 10.05 43.24 -1.87
N GLU A 201 9.71 44.42 -1.37
CA GLU A 201 9.04 45.46 -2.16
C GLU A 201 9.94 46.06 -3.26
N ASN A 202 11.26 46.01 -3.10
CA ASN A 202 12.21 46.54 -4.08
C ASN A 202 12.34 45.58 -5.26
N GLU A 203 12.51 44.29 -4.98
CA GLU A 203 12.67 43.27 -6.00
C GLU A 203 11.33 42.77 -6.55
N LYS A 204 10.22 43.05 -5.85
CA LYS A 204 8.89 42.54 -6.17
C LYS A 204 8.86 41.02 -6.26
N LEU A 205 9.57 40.37 -5.32
CA LEU A 205 9.71 38.92 -5.25
C LEU A 205 9.53 38.45 -3.81
N TYR A 206 8.98 37.25 -3.66
CA TYR A 206 8.92 36.56 -2.38
C TYR A 206 10.23 35.84 -2.12
N PHE A 207 10.75 36.03 -0.91
CA PHE A 207 11.93 35.36 -0.39
C PHE A 207 11.56 34.33 0.68
N PRO A 208 12.28 33.22 0.77
CA PRO A 208 12.13 32.26 1.85
C PRO A 208 12.60 32.84 3.19
N TYR A 209 12.12 32.27 4.29
CA TYR A 209 12.71 32.49 5.63
C TYR A 209 14.19 32.06 5.74
N LEU A 210 14.70 31.29 4.77
CA LEU A 210 16.09 30.87 4.73
C LEU A 210 16.99 32.09 4.46
N LEU A 211 17.89 32.40 5.40
CA LEU A 211 18.97 33.38 5.23
C LEU A 211 20.13 32.77 4.44
N ASP A 212 20.87 33.61 3.70
CA ASP A 212 21.96 33.19 2.80
C ASP A 212 23.12 32.45 3.50
N ASP A 213 23.27 32.62 4.82
CA ASP A 213 24.29 31.99 5.66
C ASP A 213 23.83 30.68 6.32
N ASN A 214 22.58 30.29 6.12
CA ASN A 214 22.01 29.10 6.76
C ASN A 214 22.29 27.82 5.98
N THR A 215 22.59 26.74 6.70
CA THR A 215 22.52 25.38 6.17
C THR A 215 21.22 24.71 6.60
N VAL A 216 20.59 23.97 5.69
CA VAL A 216 19.34 23.26 5.94
C VAL A 216 19.64 21.81 6.20
N PHE A 217 19.42 21.33 7.41
CA PHE A 217 19.48 19.91 7.71
C PHE A 217 18.07 19.32 7.68
N SER A 218 17.84 18.42 6.73
CA SER A 218 16.54 17.80 6.50
C SER A 218 16.49 16.41 7.12
N GLU A 219 15.39 16.10 7.79
CA GLU A 219 15.09 14.77 8.29
C GLU A 219 13.71 14.34 7.79
N TYR A 220 13.65 13.14 7.22
CA TYR A 220 12.45 12.50 6.74
C TYR A 220 12.29 11.14 7.41
N SER A 221 11.11 10.86 7.95
CA SER A 221 10.75 9.54 8.48
C SER A 221 9.45 9.07 7.86
N SER A 222 9.39 7.79 7.49
CA SER A 222 8.20 7.13 6.99
C SER A 222 7.98 5.81 7.72
N ARG A 223 6.75 5.62 8.20
CA ARG A 223 6.32 4.42 8.91
C ARG A 223 5.08 3.86 8.20
N GLU A 224 5.25 2.70 7.59
CA GLU A 224 4.18 1.96 6.93
C GLU A 224 3.75 0.77 7.82
N ARG A 225 2.44 0.54 7.92
CA ARG A 225 1.82 -0.51 8.73
C ARG A 225 0.62 -1.10 7.99
N GLY A 226 0.23 -2.29 8.42
CA GLY A 226 -0.89 -3.04 7.85
C GLY A 226 -0.40 -4.16 6.93
N GLY A 227 -1.32 -4.69 6.13
CA GLY A 227 -1.05 -5.77 5.19
C GLY A 227 -2.24 -6.08 4.30
N VAL A 228 -2.06 -7.11 3.48
CA VAL A 228 -3.13 -7.71 2.69
C VAL A 228 -3.36 -9.11 3.18
N ASP A 229 -4.59 -9.40 3.58
CA ASP A 229 -5.03 -10.72 4.02
C ASP A 229 -5.91 -11.37 2.94
N SER A 230 -5.71 -12.66 2.71
CA SER A 230 -6.52 -13.51 1.82
C SER A 230 -7.31 -14.52 2.63
N TYR A 231 -8.58 -14.66 2.29
CA TYR A 231 -9.50 -15.66 2.82
C TYR A 231 -10.04 -16.48 1.65
N ASP A 232 -9.51 -17.68 1.47
CA ASP A 232 -9.78 -18.54 0.32
C ASP A 232 -10.67 -19.71 0.74
N MET A 233 -11.85 -19.81 0.13
CA MET A 233 -12.74 -20.96 0.24
C MET A 233 -12.65 -21.79 -1.05
N ASN A 234 -12.43 -23.09 -0.93
CA ASN A 234 -12.24 -23.97 -2.07
C ASN A 234 -13.14 -25.19 -2.01
N ILE A 235 -13.55 -25.64 -3.19
CA ILE A 235 -14.08 -26.98 -3.42
C ILE A 235 -13.29 -27.63 -4.55
N ALA A 236 -12.85 -28.86 -4.32
CA ALA A 236 -12.11 -29.65 -5.28
C ALA A 236 -12.66 -31.07 -5.38
N LEU A 237 -12.66 -31.59 -6.61
CA LEU A 237 -13.16 -32.90 -7.00
C LEU A 237 -12.00 -33.73 -7.52
N ASN A 238 -11.94 -34.99 -7.09
CA ASN A 238 -11.05 -35.99 -7.65
C ASN A 238 -11.86 -36.99 -8.50
N LEU A 239 -11.60 -37.01 -9.80
CA LEU A 239 -12.20 -37.93 -10.76
C LEU A 239 -11.18 -38.99 -11.19
N TYR A 240 -11.51 -40.26 -10.97
CA TYR A 240 -10.71 -41.43 -11.36
C TYR A 240 -9.25 -41.43 -10.86
N ASP A 241 -8.92 -40.64 -9.83
CA ASP A 241 -7.54 -40.42 -9.36
C ASP A 241 -6.59 -39.82 -10.40
N ARG A 242 -7.12 -39.34 -11.53
CA ARG A 242 -6.37 -38.81 -12.67
C ARG A 242 -6.68 -37.36 -12.97
N PHE A 243 -7.94 -36.96 -12.80
CA PHE A 243 -8.39 -35.61 -13.10
C PHE A 243 -8.83 -34.93 -11.82
N TYR A 244 -8.22 -33.78 -11.56
CA TYR A 244 -8.53 -32.95 -10.41
C TYR A 244 -9.13 -31.65 -10.92
N LEU A 245 -10.31 -31.32 -10.43
CA LEU A 245 -10.98 -30.06 -10.72
C LEU A 245 -11.14 -29.31 -9.42
N GLY A 246 -10.98 -27.99 -9.43
CA GLY A 246 -11.21 -27.19 -8.25
C GLY A 246 -11.60 -25.78 -8.60
N ALA A 247 -12.34 -25.16 -7.69
CA ALA A 247 -12.72 -23.75 -7.76
C ALA A 247 -12.46 -23.12 -6.39
N THR A 248 -11.84 -21.94 -6.40
CA THR A 248 -11.56 -21.16 -5.20
C THR A 248 -12.25 -19.81 -5.30
N LEU A 249 -12.95 -19.42 -4.24
CA LEU A 249 -13.47 -18.08 -4.02
C LEU A 249 -12.60 -17.40 -2.96
N GLY A 250 -11.88 -16.36 -3.37
CA GLY A 250 -11.05 -15.55 -2.49
C GLY A 250 -11.74 -14.25 -2.08
N ALA A 251 -11.64 -13.89 -0.81
CA ALA A 251 -11.96 -12.56 -0.30
C ALA A 251 -10.68 -11.92 0.25
N TYR A 252 -10.48 -10.64 -0.04
CA TYR A 252 -9.28 -9.90 0.36
C TYR A 252 -9.63 -8.77 1.33
N SER A 253 -8.83 -8.63 2.37
CA SER A 253 -8.87 -7.46 3.26
C SER A 253 -7.56 -6.69 3.10
N VAL A 254 -7.68 -5.36 2.96
CA VAL A 254 -6.54 -4.46 2.80
C VAL A 254 -6.56 -3.47 3.94
N ASP A 255 -5.51 -3.48 4.75
CA ASP A 255 -5.25 -2.46 5.76
C ASP A 255 -3.91 -1.80 5.44
N TYR A 256 -3.90 -0.48 5.29
CA TYR A 256 -2.67 0.26 5.04
C TYR A 256 -2.71 1.60 5.74
N THR A 257 -1.73 1.82 6.60
CA THR A 257 -1.49 3.11 7.25
C THR A 257 -0.07 3.55 7.00
N ARG A 258 0.11 4.77 6.47
CA ARG A 258 1.41 5.43 6.35
C ARG A 258 1.42 6.72 7.16
N ARG A 259 2.44 6.87 7.99
CA ARG A 259 2.77 8.13 8.66
C ARG A 259 4.12 8.61 8.19
N THR A 260 4.15 9.82 7.64
CA THR A 260 5.38 10.48 7.20
C THR A 260 5.58 11.74 8.00
N SER A 261 6.82 12.02 8.40
CA SER A 261 7.23 13.30 8.98
C SER A 261 8.40 13.83 8.19
N TYR A 262 8.40 15.15 7.98
CA TYR A 262 9.51 15.87 7.41
C TYR A 262 9.80 17.08 8.31
N SER A 263 11.06 17.33 8.58
CA SER A 263 11.50 18.47 9.37
C SER A 263 12.79 19.05 8.82
N GLU A 264 12.92 20.36 8.90
CA GLU A 264 14.13 21.11 8.56
C GLU A 264 14.64 21.80 9.81
N THR A 265 15.95 21.72 10.04
CA THR A 265 16.64 22.51 11.05
C THR A 265 17.59 23.46 10.34
N PHE A 266 17.43 24.76 10.59
CA PHE A 266 18.30 25.80 10.06
C PHE A 266 19.46 26.02 11.03
N TYR A 267 20.67 25.76 10.55
CA TYR A 267 21.89 26.09 11.31
C TYR A 267 22.51 27.36 10.73
N VAL A 268 22.72 28.34 11.58
CA VAL A 268 23.55 29.52 11.29
C VAL A 268 25.01 29.09 11.38
N MET A 269 25.82 29.37 10.35
CA MET A 269 27.27 29.12 10.38
C MET A 269 28.03 30.21 11.14
#